data_AF-A0A952DZ15-F1
#
_entry.id   AF-A0A952DZ15-F1
#
_cell.length_a   1.000
_cell.length_b   1.000
_cell.length_c   1.000
_cell.angle_alpha   90.00
_cell.angle_beta   90.00
_cell.angle_gamma   90.00
#
_symmetry.space_group_name_H-M   'P 1'
#
loop_
_entity.id
_entity.type
_entity.pdbx_description
1 polymer ?
#
loop_
_entity_poly.entity_id
_entity_poly.type
_entity_poly.pdbx_seq_one_letter_code
_entity_poly.pdbx_strand_id
1 'polypeptide(L)'
;MIDVNSQPAPDDKMTDWFDIGARCKESFPILHATWNEVCSAAGPLRDNHPVGELRELIHSAILIGQHTIYSSTLITRYTRIEANNVYQDYVLYYFYNFIGRIMSSSDIFGLIINHVYSLELEESKCGLHRGSITNRLDTDKASKELSVVINRARDQWLIAFYHMRNLVLHRTGIKLIIGNDIGDSLINIQLGDMLSVPSEREILEKFLLGIGLDVPPTCILDPVILCEHLFNAWQSIVNEIMIHLKDRIPDFIDEKI
;
A
#
# COMPACT_ATOMS: atom_id res chain seq x y z
N MET A 1 -41.03 6.13 4.57
CA MET A 1 -40.00 7.04 4.03
C MET A 1 -39.18 7.51 5.21
N ILE A 2 -37.99 6.96 5.38
CA ILE A 2 -37.04 7.44 6.39
C ILE A 2 -36.24 8.52 5.68
N ASP A 3 -36.21 9.71 6.27
CA ASP A 3 -35.52 10.88 5.75
C ASP A 3 -34.00 10.64 5.80
N VAL A 4 -33.37 10.53 4.63
CA VAL A 4 -31.94 10.20 4.47
C VAL A 4 -31.04 11.42 4.77
N ASN A 5 -31.63 12.59 5.09
CA ASN A 5 -30.91 13.85 5.23
C ASN A 5 -30.75 14.37 6.66
N SER A 6 -31.01 13.56 7.69
CA SER A 6 -30.94 14.02 9.09
C SER A 6 -30.04 13.16 9.99
N GLN A 7 -28.88 12.72 9.49
CA GLN A 7 -27.79 12.34 10.39
C GLN A 7 -26.72 13.44 10.35
N PRO A 8 -26.46 14.14 11.47
CA PRO A 8 -25.32 15.04 11.53
C PRO A 8 -24.07 14.23 11.25
N ALA A 9 -23.23 14.71 10.33
CA ALA A 9 -21.89 14.17 10.12
C ALA A 9 -21.18 14.15 11.49
N PRO A 10 -20.55 13.04 11.89
CA PRO A 10 -19.92 12.93 13.19
C PRO A 10 -18.77 13.93 13.32
N ASP A 11 -19.01 14.97 14.11
CA ASP A 11 -18.14 16.06 14.59
C ASP A 11 -16.83 16.32 13.83
N ASP A 12 -16.74 17.55 13.33
CA ASP A 12 -15.83 18.07 12.32
C ASP A 12 -14.44 18.44 12.87
N LYS A 13 -13.82 17.52 13.62
CA LYS A 13 -12.34 17.44 13.67
C LYS A 13 -11.91 16.41 12.63
N MET A 14 -12.29 16.74 11.40
CA MET A 14 -11.91 16.04 10.18
C MET A 14 -10.43 15.67 10.29
N THR A 15 -10.12 14.40 10.02
CA THR A 15 -8.75 13.88 9.95
C THR A 15 -7.90 14.87 9.18
N ASP A 16 -7.11 15.68 9.89
CA ASP A 16 -6.47 16.83 9.27
C ASP A 16 -5.51 16.27 8.23
N TRP A 17 -5.64 16.75 6.99
CA TRP A 17 -4.72 16.34 5.93
C TRP A 17 -3.28 16.71 6.30
N PHE A 18 -3.09 17.74 7.14
CA PHE A 18 -1.81 18.04 7.77
C PHE A 18 -1.32 16.91 8.69
N ASP A 19 -2.17 16.34 9.54
CA ASP A 19 -1.82 15.21 10.40
C ASP A 19 -1.49 13.95 9.59
N ILE A 20 -2.25 13.69 8.51
CA ILE A 20 -1.95 12.60 7.58
C ILE A 20 -0.60 12.81 6.89
N GLY A 21 -0.31 14.04 6.47
CA GLY A 21 0.98 14.41 5.90
C GLY A 21 2.13 14.21 6.88
N ALA A 22 1.96 14.60 8.15
CA ALA A 22 2.95 14.40 9.21
C ALA A 22 3.22 12.90 9.45
N ARG A 23 2.15 12.10 9.61
CA ARG A 23 2.27 10.64 9.77
C ARG A 23 2.92 9.96 8.57
N CYS A 24 2.63 10.42 7.36
CA CYS A 24 3.28 9.92 6.15
C CYS A 24 4.79 10.21 6.17
N LYS A 25 5.18 11.43 6.57
CA LYS A 25 6.58 11.81 6.71
C LYS A 25 7.31 10.99 7.77
N GLU A 26 6.67 10.71 8.91
CA GLU A 26 7.20 9.85 9.96
C GLU A 26 7.34 8.40 9.49
N SER A 27 6.39 7.92 8.69
CA SER A 27 6.39 6.54 8.20
C SER A 27 7.45 6.31 7.11
N PHE A 28 7.69 7.32 6.27
CA PHE A 28 8.57 7.26 5.10
C PHE A 28 9.59 8.41 5.08
N PRO A 29 10.48 8.50 6.10
CA PRO A 29 11.35 9.67 6.27
C PRO A 29 12.35 9.81 5.11
N ILE A 30 12.87 8.71 4.57
CA ILE A 30 13.83 8.73 3.45
C ILE A 30 13.14 9.21 2.18
N LEU A 31 11.93 8.72 1.88
CA LEU A 31 11.15 9.17 0.72
C LEU A 31 10.94 10.69 0.75
N HIS A 32 10.57 11.23 1.91
CA HIS A 32 10.39 12.67 2.07
C HIS A 32 11.70 13.47 2.01
N ALA A 33 12.83 12.91 2.48
CA ALA A 33 14.13 13.52 2.32
C ALA A 33 14.54 13.59 0.83
N THR A 34 14.38 12.49 0.12
CA THR A 34 14.64 12.38 -1.33
C THR A 34 13.77 13.34 -2.14
N TRP A 35 12.51 13.54 -1.75
CA TRP A 35 11.63 14.53 -2.39
C TRP A 35 12.24 15.95 -2.39
N ASN A 36 12.79 16.40 -1.26
CA ASN A 36 13.37 17.74 -1.16
C ASN A 36 14.62 17.89 -2.04
N GLU A 37 15.43 16.84 -2.10
CA GLU A 37 16.63 16.77 -2.92
C GLU A 37 16.28 16.85 -4.41
N VAL A 38 15.36 15.99 -4.86
CA VAL A 38 14.90 15.97 -6.25
C VAL A 38 14.20 17.28 -6.63
N CYS A 39 13.40 17.88 -5.74
CA CYS A 39 12.80 19.20 -6.01
C CYS A 39 13.86 20.29 -6.21
N SER A 40 14.90 20.29 -5.38
CA SER A 40 15.99 21.26 -5.45
C SER A 40 16.77 21.13 -6.76
N ALA A 41 17.03 19.89 -7.20
CA ALA A 41 17.69 19.59 -8.45
C ALA A 41 16.82 19.87 -9.68
N ALA A 42 15.52 19.56 -9.61
CA ALA A 42 14.59 19.75 -10.70
C ALA A 42 14.41 21.24 -11.07
N GLY A 43 14.37 22.15 -10.08
CA GLY A 43 14.19 23.58 -10.33
C GLY A 43 13.05 23.86 -11.34
N PRO A 44 13.29 24.62 -12.43
CA PRO A 44 12.30 24.94 -13.46
C PRO A 44 12.19 23.87 -14.57
N LEU A 45 12.81 22.70 -14.43
CA LEU A 45 12.74 21.64 -15.43
C LEU A 45 11.29 21.20 -15.64
N ARG A 46 10.95 20.92 -16.91
CA ARG A 46 9.62 20.45 -17.30
C ARG A 46 9.42 18.99 -16.90
N ASP A 47 8.17 18.57 -16.80
CA ASP A 47 7.80 17.20 -16.40
C ASP A 47 8.37 16.12 -17.36
N ASN A 48 8.70 16.48 -18.60
CA ASN A 48 9.32 15.57 -19.58
C ASN A 48 10.86 15.45 -19.42
N HIS A 49 11.48 16.19 -18.51
CA HIS A 49 12.90 16.03 -18.19
C HIS A 49 13.06 14.84 -17.23
N PRO A 50 14.09 13.99 -17.35
CA PRO A 50 14.24 12.82 -16.46
C PRO A 50 14.19 13.16 -14.96
N VAL A 51 14.82 14.25 -14.54
CA VAL A 51 14.74 14.71 -13.13
C VAL A 51 13.35 15.27 -12.78
N GLY A 52 12.65 15.89 -13.73
CA GLY A 52 11.26 16.35 -13.54
C GLY A 52 10.27 15.19 -13.44
N GLU A 53 10.46 14.14 -14.24
CA GLU A 53 9.68 12.90 -14.16
C GLU A 53 9.91 12.17 -12.82
N LEU A 54 11.17 12.11 -12.36
CA LEU A 54 11.48 11.54 -11.04
C LEU A 54 10.77 12.30 -9.92
N ARG A 55 10.69 13.64 -10.02
CA ARG A 55 9.90 14.47 -9.09
C ARG A 55 8.45 13.97 -9.08
N GLU A 56 7.77 13.92 -10.21
CA GLU A 56 6.36 13.50 -10.27
C GLU A 56 6.11 12.08 -9.74
N LEU A 57 7.03 11.14 -9.99
CA LEU A 57 6.96 9.79 -9.45
C LEU A 57 7.06 9.77 -7.91
N ILE A 58 8.03 10.51 -7.33
CA ILE A 58 8.19 10.60 -5.87
C ILE A 58 6.99 11.32 -5.24
N HIS A 59 6.48 12.39 -5.88
CA HIS A 59 5.28 13.08 -5.43
C HIS A 59 4.08 12.12 -5.36
N SER A 60 3.90 11.33 -6.42
CA SER A 60 2.84 10.33 -6.52
C SER A 60 2.97 9.25 -5.43
N ALA A 61 4.20 8.82 -5.13
CA ALA A 61 4.46 7.88 -4.03
C ALA A 61 4.05 8.46 -2.66
N ILE A 62 4.39 9.72 -2.40
CA ILE A 62 4.02 10.43 -1.16
C ILE A 62 2.50 10.56 -1.05
N LEU A 63 1.82 11.02 -2.10
CA LEU A 63 0.37 11.17 -2.11
C LEU A 63 -0.32 9.83 -1.85
N ILE A 64 0.13 8.74 -2.50
CA ILE A 64 -0.42 7.41 -2.26
C ILE A 64 -0.15 6.92 -0.83
N GLY A 65 1.01 7.23 -0.24
CA GLY A 65 1.29 6.98 1.18
C GLY A 65 0.28 7.69 2.09
N GLN A 66 0.03 8.97 1.85
CA GLN A 66 -0.98 9.76 2.57
C GLN A 66 -2.39 9.17 2.42
N HIS A 67 -2.80 8.83 1.20
CA HIS A 67 -4.11 8.21 0.95
C HIS A 67 -4.25 6.83 1.62
N THR A 68 -3.16 6.06 1.72
CA THR A 68 -3.14 4.77 2.42
C THR A 68 -3.38 4.97 3.92
N ILE A 69 -2.67 5.91 4.54
CA ILE A 69 -2.81 6.24 5.97
C ILE A 69 -4.21 6.80 6.27
N TYR A 70 -4.73 7.66 5.38
CA TYR A 70 -6.08 8.19 5.47
C TYR A 70 -7.13 7.07 5.45
N SER A 71 -7.00 6.13 4.50
CA SER A 71 -7.91 4.98 4.40
C SER A 71 -7.85 4.11 5.65
N SER A 72 -6.66 3.80 6.16
CA SER A 72 -6.47 3.04 7.41
C SER A 72 -7.12 3.74 8.62
N THR A 73 -6.98 5.07 8.70
CA THR A 73 -7.57 5.88 9.78
C THR A 73 -9.11 5.82 9.73
N LEU A 74 -9.70 5.88 8.54
CA LEU A 74 -11.15 5.79 8.38
C LEU A 74 -11.68 4.37 8.61
N ILE A 75 -10.96 3.33 8.18
CA ILE A 75 -11.29 1.94 8.53
C ILE A 75 -11.33 1.78 10.05
N THR A 76 -10.31 2.28 10.75
CA THR A 76 -10.22 2.21 12.22
C THR A 76 -11.38 2.93 12.88
N ARG A 77 -11.70 4.14 12.40
CA ARG A 77 -12.81 4.94 12.91
C ARG A 77 -14.16 4.23 12.73
N TYR A 78 -14.49 3.86 11.49
CA TYR A 78 -15.81 3.28 11.20
C TYR A 78 -15.98 1.87 11.74
N THR A 79 -14.90 1.12 11.95
CA THR A 79 -14.96 -0.19 12.63
C THR A 79 -15.30 -0.05 14.13
N ARG A 80 -14.92 1.06 14.77
CA ARG A 80 -14.95 1.25 16.24
C ARG A 80 -16.02 2.20 16.78
N ILE A 81 -16.69 3.01 15.94
CA ILE A 81 -17.71 3.96 16.40
C ILE A 81 -18.99 3.25 16.85
N GLU A 82 -19.55 2.42 15.98
CA GLU A 82 -20.76 1.62 16.21
C GLU A 82 -20.88 0.67 15.03
N ALA A 83 -21.13 -0.62 15.22
CA ALA A 83 -21.39 -1.49 14.07
C ALA A 83 -22.84 -1.36 13.61
N ASN A 84 -23.02 -0.78 12.43
CA ASN A 84 -24.26 -0.79 11.69
C ASN A 84 -23.97 -0.92 10.18
N ASN A 85 -25.01 -1.18 9.38
CA ASN A 85 -24.85 -1.42 7.94
C ASN A 85 -24.25 -0.21 7.19
N VAL A 86 -24.55 1.02 7.62
CA VAL A 86 -24.00 2.24 6.99
C VAL A 86 -22.48 2.28 7.19
N TYR A 87 -21.99 1.99 8.39
CA TYR A 87 -20.57 1.94 8.67
C TYR A 87 -19.88 0.73 8.03
N GLN A 88 -20.58 -0.40 7.80
CA GLN A 88 -20.04 -1.50 7.00
C GLN A 88 -19.72 -1.05 5.57
N ASP A 89 -20.61 -0.30 4.92
CA ASP A 89 -20.36 0.20 3.56
C ASP A 89 -19.15 1.14 3.51
N TYR A 90 -18.99 2.00 4.52
CA TYR A 90 -17.79 2.84 4.64
C TYR A 90 -16.51 2.01 4.88
N VAL A 91 -16.54 1.04 5.80
CA VAL A 91 -15.39 0.16 6.04
C VAL A 91 -15.01 -0.57 4.75
N LEU A 92 -15.98 -1.12 4.01
CA LEU A 92 -15.74 -1.82 2.76
C LEU A 92 -15.11 -0.89 1.71
N TYR A 93 -15.67 0.30 1.53
CA TYR A 93 -15.15 1.31 0.60
C TYR A 93 -13.70 1.69 0.91
N TYR A 94 -13.39 2.01 2.17
CA TYR A 94 -12.04 2.40 2.55
C TYR A 94 -11.07 1.22 2.55
N PHE A 95 -11.54 0.01 2.83
CA PHE A 95 -10.74 -1.21 2.74
C PHE A 95 -10.30 -1.49 1.29
N TYR A 96 -11.22 -1.38 0.33
CA TYR A 96 -10.87 -1.49 -1.10
C TYR A 96 -9.89 -0.39 -1.53
N ASN A 97 -10.12 0.84 -1.09
CA ASN A 97 -9.18 1.93 -1.36
C ASN A 97 -7.80 1.63 -0.78
N PHE A 98 -7.71 1.18 0.48
CA PHE A 98 -6.45 0.83 1.13
C PHE A 98 -5.68 -0.23 0.32
N ILE A 99 -6.33 -1.35 -0.03
CA ILE A 99 -5.72 -2.39 -0.88
C ILE A 99 -5.27 -1.85 -2.22
N GLY A 100 -6.12 -1.04 -2.87
CA GLY A 100 -5.80 -0.41 -4.15
C GLY A 100 -4.56 0.49 -4.05
N ARG A 101 -4.44 1.28 -2.97
CA ARG A 101 -3.30 2.17 -2.74
C ARG A 101 -2.00 1.41 -2.51
N ILE A 102 -2.00 0.30 -1.76
CA ILE A 102 -0.79 -0.53 -1.60
C ILE A 102 -0.30 -1.05 -2.97
N MET A 103 -1.21 -1.49 -3.84
CA MET A 103 -0.84 -1.94 -5.18
C MET A 103 -0.32 -0.82 -6.07
N SER A 104 -1.03 0.31 -6.12
CA SER A 104 -0.57 1.47 -6.89
C SER A 104 0.79 1.97 -6.40
N SER A 105 1.02 1.92 -5.08
CA SER A 105 2.32 2.28 -4.51
C SER A 105 3.40 1.30 -4.96
N SER A 106 3.14 -0.01 -4.93
CA SER A 106 4.05 -1.02 -5.48
C SER A 106 4.42 -0.74 -6.94
N ASP A 107 3.45 -0.38 -7.78
CA ASP A 107 3.73 -0.07 -9.18
C ASP A 107 4.57 1.20 -9.33
N ILE A 108 4.30 2.26 -8.54
CA ILE A 108 5.09 3.50 -8.55
C ILE A 108 6.53 3.29 -8.10
N PHE A 109 6.77 2.55 -7.02
CA PHE A 109 8.15 2.24 -6.62
C PHE A 109 8.87 1.45 -7.70
N GLY A 110 8.16 0.57 -8.40
CA GLY A 110 8.67 -0.07 -9.59
C GLY A 110 9.07 0.90 -10.70
N LEU A 111 8.23 1.91 -10.98
CA LEU A 111 8.53 2.97 -11.96
C LEU A 111 9.73 3.81 -11.54
N ILE A 112 9.83 4.19 -10.25
CA ILE A 112 10.99 4.94 -9.72
C ILE A 112 12.28 4.13 -9.95
N ILE A 113 12.27 2.84 -9.62
CA ILE A 113 13.45 1.97 -9.82
C ILE A 113 13.79 1.86 -11.31
N ASN A 114 12.79 1.61 -12.16
CA ASN A 114 12.97 1.53 -13.61
C ASN A 114 13.61 2.81 -14.17
N HIS A 115 13.18 3.96 -13.68
CA HIS A 115 13.65 5.27 -14.11
C HIS A 115 15.08 5.57 -13.64
N VAL A 116 15.31 5.46 -12.33
CA VAL A 116 16.59 5.77 -11.68
C VAL A 116 17.72 4.86 -12.17
N TYR A 117 17.43 3.58 -12.40
CA TYR A 117 18.39 2.63 -12.96
C TYR A 117 18.35 2.54 -14.48
N SER A 118 17.49 3.31 -15.16
CA SER A 118 17.34 3.30 -16.62
C SER A 118 17.18 1.87 -17.19
N LEU A 119 16.28 1.06 -16.61
CA LEU A 119 16.13 -0.36 -16.94
C LEU A 119 15.37 -0.62 -18.27
N GLU A 120 14.78 0.43 -18.85
CA GLU A 120 14.03 0.40 -20.11
C GLU A 120 12.89 -0.63 -20.13
N LEU A 121 12.26 -0.86 -18.98
CA LEU A 121 11.06 -1.68 -18.92
C LEU A 121 9.83 -0.86 -19.31
N GLU A 122 8.91 -1.49 -20.03
CA GLU A 122 7.55 -0.97 -20.20
C GLU A 122 6.88 -0.80 -18.83
N GLU A 123 6.13 0.29 -18.65
CA GLU A 123 5.44 0.60 -17.37
C GLU A 123 4.60 -0.57 -16.85
N SER A 124 3.92 -1.28 -17.77
CA SER A 124 3.09 -2.44 -17.41
C SER A 124 3.88 -3.58 -16.75
N LYS A 125 5.21 -3.61 -16.87
CA LYS A 125 6.10 -4.63 -16.32
C LYS A 125 6.75 -4.21 -15.01
N CYS A 126 6.57 -2.96 -14.58
CA CYS A 126 7.26 -2.39 -13.43
C CYS A 126 6.70 -2.80 -12.06
N GLY A 127 5.52 -3.43 -11.98
CA GLY A 127 4.99 -3.86 -10.68
C GLY A 127 5.95 -4.78 -9.92
N LEU A 128 6.24 -4.48 -8.65
CA LEU A 128 7.22 -5.25 -7.84
C LEU A 128 6.86 -6.74 -7.71
N HIS A 129 5.58 -7.07 -7.80
CA HIS A 129 5.07 -8.45 -7.81
C HIS A 129 5.46 -9.25 -9.06
N ARG A 130 5.87 -8.61 -10.17
CA ARG A 130 6.10 -9.25 -11.49
C ARG A 130 7.50 -9.79 -11.73
N GLY A 131 8.49 -9.39 -10.92
CA GLY A 131 9.89 -9.84 -11.04
C GLY A 131 10.68 -9.32 -12.24
N SER A 132 10.06 -8.57 -13.17
CA SER A 132 10.77 -8.05 -14.35
C SER A 132 11.88 -7.06 -13.98
N ILE A 133 11.66 -6.26 -12.93
CA ILE A 133 12.65 -5.32 -12.39
C ILE A 133 13.90 -6.05 -11.88
N THR A 134 13.72 -7.09 -11.06
CA THR A 134 14.87 -7.78 -10.44
C THR A 134 15.70 -8.55 -11.45
N ASN A 135 15.12 -8.99 -12.56
CA ASN A 135 15.86 -9.58 -13.68
C ASN A 135 16.79 -8.59 -14.40
N ARG A 136 16.53 -7.28 -14.30
CA ARG A 136 17.32 -6.22 -14.96
C ARG A 136 18.38 -5.58 -14.05
N LEU A 137 18.18 -5.64 -12.74
CA LEU A 137 19.07 -5.04 -11.73
C LEU A 137 20.32 -5.89 -11.39
N ASP A 138 20.63 -6.98 -12.10
CA ASP A 138 21.67 -7.93 -11.67
C ASP A 138 23.12 -7.56 -12.11
N THR A 139 23.41 -6.26 -12.28
CA THR A 139 24.66 -5.77 -12.91
C THR A 139 25.78 -5.45 -11.93
N ASP A 140 25.47 -4.82 -10.80
CA ASP A 140 26.44 -4.37 -9.80
C ASP A 140 25.99 -4.75 -8.38
N LYS A 141 26.85 -4.50 -7.38
CA LYS A 141 26.57 -4.89 -5.99
C LYS A 141 25.32 -4.21 -5.42
N ALA A 142 25.14 -2.91 -5.65
CA ALA A 142 24.02 -2.16 -5.08
C ALA A 142 22.69 -2.61 -5.72
N SER A 143 22.69 -2.79 -7.05
CA SER A 143 21.53 -3.28 -7.80
C SER A 143 21.16 -4.73 -7.42
N LYS A 144 22.15 -5.59 -7.12
CA LYS A 144 21.92 -6.94 -6.58
C LYS A 144 21.28 -6.92 -5.20
N GLU A 145 21.74 -6.05 -4.30
CA GLU A 145 21.17 -5.93 -2.96
C GLU A 145 19.71 -5.45 -3.02
N LEU A 146 19.41 -4.45 -3.86
CA LEU A 146 18.03 -4.02 -4.13
C LEU A 146 17.18 -5.15 -4.71
N SER A 147 17.73 -5.96 -5.62
CA SER A 147 17.04 -7.13 -6.17
C SER A 147 16.68 -8.16 -5.11
N VAL A 148 17.57 -8.38 -4.13
CA VAL A 148 17.31 -9.29 -3.00
C VAL A 148 16.15 -8.76 -2.15
N VAL A 149 16.13 -7.46 -1.83
CA VAL A 149 15.03 -6.83 -1.06
C VAL A 149 13.69 -7.03 -1.78
N ILE A 150 13.63 -6.73 -3.07
CA ILE A 150 12.40 -6.84 -3.86
C ILE A 150 11.97 -8.30 -3.97
N ASN A 151 12.87 -9.22 -4.32
CA ASN A 151 12.54 -10.64 -4.44
C ASN A 151 12.06 -11.23 -3.10
N ARG A 152 12.69 -10.85 -1.98
CA ARG A 152 12.27 -11.30 -0.65
C ARG A 152 10.82 -10.92 -0.36
N ALA A 153 10.47 -9.64 -0.53
CA ALA A 153 9.10 -9.19 -0.29
C ALA A 153 8.10 -9.75 -1.33
N ARG A 154 8.55 -9.89 -2.59
CA ARG A 154 7.79 -10.52 -3.67
C ARG A 154 7.32 -11.92 -3.29
N ASP A 155 8.28 -12.74 -2.87
CA ASP A 155 8.08 -14.16 -2.63
C ASP A 155 7.38 -14.43 -1.29
N GLN A 156 7.63 -13.57 -0.28
CA GLN A 156 6.99 -13.63 1.03
C GLN A 156 5.50 -13.29 0.98
N TRP A 157 5.11 -12.15 0.39
CA TRP A 157 3.72 -11.70 0.52
C TRP A 157 3.15 -10.98 -0.71
N LEU A 158 3.91 -10.23 -1.49
CA LEU A 158 3.34 -9.39 -2.56
C LEU A 158 2.65 -10.19 -3.67
N ILE A 159 3.21 -11.34 -4.09
CA ILE A 159 2.54 -12.21 -5.08
C ILE A 159 1.22 -12.74 -4.52
N ALA A 160 1.23 -13.23 -3.28
CA ALA A 160 0.04 -13.75 -2.63
C ALA A 160 -1.02 -12.65 -2.46
N PHE A 161 -0.61 -11.45 -2.04
CA PHE A 161 -1.45 -10.26 -1.94
C PHE A 161 -2.07 -9.88 -3.29
N TYR A 162 -1.29 -9.86 -4.37
CA TYR A 162 -1.80 -9.56 -5.72
C TYR A 162 -2.90 -10.55 -6.13
N HIS A 163 -2.69 -11.85 -5.90
CA HIS A 163 -3.71 -12.86 -6.16
C HIS A 163 -4.92 -12.69 -5.26
N MET A 164 -4.74 -12.50 -3.95
CA MET A 164 -5.83 -12.27 -3.00
C MET A 164 -6.67 -11.08 -3.38
N ARG A 165 -6.05 -9.94 -3.70
CA ARG A 165 -6.76 -8.76 -4.19
C ARG A 165 -7.62 -9.10 -5.41
N ASN A 166 -7.07 -9.79 -6.41
CA ASN A 166 -7.81 -10.14 -7.62
C ASN A 166 -9.01 -11.04 -7.31
N LEU A 167 -8.84 -12.03 -6.42
CA LEU A 167 -9.92 -12.89 -5.98
C LEU A 167 -11.03 -12.09 -5.29
N VAL A 168 -10.64 -11.21 -4.36
CA VAL A 168 -11.60 -10.33 -3.68
C VAL A 168 -12.33 -9.45 -4.71
N LEU A 169 -11.62 -8.73 -5.57
CA LEU A 169 -12.22 -7.75 -6.49
C LEU A 169 -13.11 -8.40 -7.56
N HIS A 170 -12.75 -9.59 -8.06
CA HIS A 170 -13.40 -10.15 -9.25
C HIS A 170 -14.38 -11.29 -8.96
N ARG A 171 -14.24 -12.00 -7.83
CA ARG A 171 -14.98 -13.25 -7.61
C ARG A 171 -16.07 -13.14 -6.55
N THR A 172 -15.72 -12.72 -5.35
CA THR A 172 -16.62 -12.85 -4.18
C THR A 172 -16.80 -11.57 -3.38
N GLY A 173 -15.94 -10.57 -3.57
CA GLY A 173 -15.83 -9.46 -2.63
C GLY A 173 -15.34 -9.92 -1.26
N ILE A 174 -15.21 -8.95 -0.35
CA ILE A 174 -15.12 -9.21 1.08
C ILE A 174 -16.52 -9.09 1.67
N LYS A 175 -16.89 -10.07 2.49
CA LYS A 175 -18.09 -10.00 3.30
C LYS A 175 -17.75 -9.42 4.66
N LEU A 176 -18.45 -8.36 5.03
CA LEU A 176 -18.37 -7.78 6.37
C LEU A 176 -19.49 -8.35 7.24
N ILE A 177 -19.16 -8.65 8.50
CA ILE A 177 -20.11 -9.12 9.51
C ILE A 177 -20.00 -8.25 10.75
N ILE A 178 -21.09 -8.13 11.51
CA ILE A 178 -21.08 -7.50 12.83
C ILE A 178 -20.87 -8.59 13.86
N GLY A 179 -19.73 -8.55 14.55
CA GLY A 179 -19.43 -9.47 15.66
C GLY A 179 -19.97 -8.93 16.97
N ASN A 180 -20.47 -9.81 17.84
CA ASN A 180 -20.98 -9.47 19.18
C ASN A 180 -20.11 -10.02 20.32
N ASP A 181 -18.95 -10.61 20.02
CA ASP A 181 -18.31 -11.54 20.96
C ASP A 181 -17.58 -10.89 22.15
N ILE A 182 -17.42 -9.56 22.21
CA ILE A 182 -16.74 -8.91 23.35
C ILE A 182 -17.31 -7.50 23.62
N GLY A 183 -18.59 -7.39 23.96
CA GLY A 183 -19.18 -6.16 24.55
C GLY A 183 -19.31 -4.94 23.63
N ASP A 184 -18.52 -4.86 22.56
CA ASP A 184 -18.56 -3.85 21.51
C ASP A 184 -18.95 -4.52 20.19
N SER A 185 -20.00 -4.03 19.55
CA SER A 185 -20.36 -4.47 18.19
C SER A 185 -19.32 -3.93 17.22
N LEU A 186 -18.45 -4.81 16.70
CA LEU A 186 -17.37 -4.48 15.76
C LEU A 186 -17.63 -5.06 14.37
N ILE A 187 -17.17 -4.34 13.34
CA ILE A 187 -17.23 -4.81 11.94
C ILE A 187 -16.01 -5.68 11.65
N ASN A 188 -16.24 -6.92 11.22
CA ASN A 188 -15.20 -7.90 10.91
C ASN A 188 -15.29 -8.40 9.46
N ILE A 189 -14.19 -8.88 8.93
CA ILE A 189 -14.09 -9.56 7.63
C ILE A 189 -14.36 -11.05 7.82
N GLN A 190 -15.35 -11.59 7.13
CA GLN A 190 -15.62 -13.04 7.07
C GLN A 190 -14.91 -13.66 5.86
N LEU A 191 -14.00 -14.59 6.10
CA LEU A 191 -13.21 -15.28 5.07
C LEU A 191 -13.80 -16.62 4.63
N GLY A 192 -14.88 -17.08 5.25
CA GLY A 192 -15.41 -18.44 5.08
C GLY A 192 -15.63 -18.86 3.62
N ASP A 193 -16.11 -17.95 2.77
CA ASP A 193 -16.35 -18.24 1.35
C ASP A 193 -15.03 -18.35 0.56
N MET A 194 -14.00 -17.57 0.92
CA MET A 194 -12.68 -17.59 0.28
C MET A 194 -11.87 -18.85 0.63
N LEU A 195 -12.18 -19.47 1.77
CA LEU A 195 -11.54 -20.70 2.24
C LEU A 195 -12.20 -21.98 1.70
N SER A 196 -13.30 -21.84 0.94
CA SER A 196 -14.03 -22.98 0.38
C SER A 196 -13.28 -23.67 -0.77
N VAL A 197 -12.36 -22.96 -1.43
CA VAL A 197 -11.50 -23.50 -2.49
C VAL A 197 -10.09 -23.70 -1.95
N PRO A 198 -9.53 -24.93 -1.96
CA PRO A 198 -8.23 -25.23 -1.35
C PRO A 198 -7.08 -24.35 -1.86
N SER A 199 -7.01 -24.10 -3.16
CA SER A 199 -5.95 -23.26 -3.75
C SER A 199 -6.06 -21.79 -3.34
N GLU A 200 -7.27 -21.27 -3.10
CA GLU A 200 -7.46 -19.88 -2.64
C GLU A 200 -7.14 -19.74 -1.16
N ARG A 201 -7.45 -20.78 -0.38
CA ARG A 201 -7.03 -20.90 1.01
C ARG A 201 -5.51 -20.86 1.15
N GLU A 202 -4.79 -21.65 0.37
CA GLU A 202 -3.31 -21.64 0.40
C GLU A 202 -2.75 -20.24 0.07
N ILE A 203 -3.35 -19.52 -0.88
CA ILE A 203 -2.93 -18.15 -1.22
C ILE A 203 -3.21 -17.19 -0.05
N LEU A 204 -4.38 -17.29 0.60
CA LEU A 204 -4.73 -16.47 1.76
C LEU A 204 -3.80 -16.75 2.93
N GLU A 205 -3.57 -18.02 3.26
CA GLU A 205 -2.67 -18.43 4.35
C GLU A 205 -1.25 -17.93 4.09
N LYS A 206 -0.73 -18.09 2.87
CA LYS A 206 0.56 -17.53 2.47
C LYS A 206 0.60 -16.01 2.62
N PHE A 207 -0.45 -15.31 2.20
CA PHE A 207 -0.53 -13.85 2.33
C PHE A 207 -0.51 -13.40 3.79
N LEU A 208 -1.39 -13.97 4.64
CA LEU A 208 -1.50 -13.59 6.05
C LEU A 208 -0.18 -13.86 6.79
N LEU A 209 0.40 -15.07 6.63
CA LEU A 209 1.68 -15.41 7.24
C LEU A 209 2.82 -14.51 6.73
N GLY A 210 2.79 -14.16 5.44
CA GLY A 210 3.78 -13.29 4.81
C GLY A 210 3.80 -11.86 5.36
N ILE A 211 2.66 -11.37 5.88
CA ILE A 211 2.57 -10.07 6.58
C ILE A 211 2.63 -10.22 8.11
N GLY A 212 2.95 -11.41 8.61
CA GLY A 212 3.09 -11.71 10.04
C GLY A 212 1.76 -11.82 10.79
N LEU A 213 0.67 -12.16 10.11
CA LEU A 213 -0.64 -12.40 10.71
C LEU A 213 -1.00 -13.88 10.66
N ASP A 214 -1.43 -14.44 11.80
CA ASP A 214 -1.90 -15.82 11.85
C ASP A 214 -3.27 -15.98 11.20
N VAL A 215 -3.52 -17.17 10.67
CA VAL A 215 -4.82 -17.52 10.09
C VAL A 215 -5.80 -17.81 11.23
N PRO A 216 -6.85 -17.00 11.42
CA PRO A 216 -7.77 -17.18 12.54
C PRO A 216 -8.55 -18.51 12.38
N PRO A 217 -8.67 -19.33 13.45
CA PRO A 217 -9.43 -20.58 13.39
C PRO A 217 -10.90 -20.37 12.99
N THR A 218 -11.45 -19.20 13.35
CA THR A 218 -12.83 -18.80 13.08
C THR A 218 -13.03 -18.23 11.68
N CYS A 219 -11.96 -18.05 10.89
CA CYS A 219 -12.02 -17.43 9.57
C CYS A 219 -12.60 -16.00 9.60
N ILE A 220 -12.44 -15.31 10.73
CA ILE A 220 -12.89 -13.93 10.95
C ILE A 220 -11.66 -13.07 11.23
N LEU A 221 -11.49 -11.99 10.48
CA LEU A 221 -10.40 -11.02 10.65
C LEU A 221 -10.93 -9.66 11.09
N ASP A 222 -10.20 -9.01 11.99
CA ASP A 222 -10.36 -7.59 12.25
C ASP A 222 -9.74 -6.79 11.08
N PRO A 223 -10.51 -5.97 10.34
CA PRO A 223 -10.00 -5.18 9.23
C PRO A 223 -8.91 -4.19 9.67
N VAL A 224 -8.94 -3.71 10.92
CA VAL A 224 -7.93 -2.80 11.47
C VAL A 224 -6.60 -3.51 11.64
N ILE A 225 -6.60 -4.68 12.27
CA ILE A 225 -5.39 -5.50 12.46
C ILE A 225 -4.80 -5.92 11.11
N LEU A 226 -5.64 -6.35 10.17
CA LEU A 226 -5.18 -6.70 8.82
C LEU A 226 -4.52 -5.51 8.12
N CYS A 227 -5.13 -4.31 8.18
CA CYS A 227 -4.56 -3.11 7.58
C CYS A 227 -3.26 -2.69 8.25
N GLU A 228 -3.14 -2.83 9.58
CA GLU A 228 -1.92 -2.52 10.32
C GLU A 228 -0.76 -3.42 9.90
N HIS A 229 -0.97 -4.75 9.89
CA HIS A 229 0.05 -5.70 9.44
C HIS A 229 0.46 -5.47 7.98
N LEU A 230 -0.51 -5.26 7.10
CA LEU A 230 -0.23 -4.98 5.70
C LEU A 230 0.49 -3.64 5.51
N PHE A 231 0.11 -2.60 6.25
CA PHE A 231 0.80 -1.31 6.22
C PHE A 231 2.24 -1.43 6.71
N ASN A 232 2.48 -2.16 7.81
CA ASN A 232 3.83 -2.35 8.35
C ASN A 232 4.72 -3.15 7.39
N ALA A 233 4.19 -4.22 6.79
CA ALA A 233 4.90 -4.98 5.76
C ALA A 233 5.23 -4.11 4.54
N TRP A 234 4.30 -3.26 4.11
CA TRP A 234 4.51 -2.30 3.04
C TRP A 234 5.52 -1.21 3.41
N GLN A 235 5.45 -0.68 4.63
CA GLN A 235 6.36 0.34 5.12
C GLN A 235 7.80 -0.17 5.18
N SER A 236 7.99 -1.42 5.64
CA SER A 236 9.30 -2.06 5.67
C SER A 236 9.93 -2.12 4.29
N ILE A 237 9.22 -2.66 3.29
CA ILE A 237 9.78 -2.79 1.93
C ILE A 237 10.06 -1.41 1.31
N VAL A 238 9.19 -0.42 1.49
CA VAL A 238 9.42 0.94 0.96
C VAL A 238 10.68 1.55 1.56
N ASN A 239 10.83 1.47 2.88
CA ASN A 239 12.00 2.05 3.54
C ASN A 239 13.29 1.35 3.09
N GLU A 240 13.28 0.03 2.93
CA GLU A 240 14.43 -0.71 2.40
C GLU A 240 14.75 -0.34 0.95
N ILE A 241 13.75 -0.25 0.07
CA ILE A 241 13.94 0.24 -1.32
C ILE A 241 14.54 1.65 -1.31
N MET A 242 14.00 2.54 -0.48
CA MET A 242 14.46 3.92 -0.41
C MET A 242 15.88 4.05 0.14
N ILE A 243 16.33 3.16 1.03
CA ILE A 243 17.74 3.11 1.45
C ILE A 243 18.65 2.90 0.24
N HIS A 244 18.31 1.96 -0.65
CA HIS A 244 19.11 1.70 -1.86
C HIS A 244 18.99 2.81 -2.91
N LEU A 245 17.81 3.43 -3.03
CA LEU A 245 17.63 4.55 -3.96
C LEU A 245 18.30 5.84 -3.49
N LYS A 246 18.42 6.04 -2.18
CA LYS A 246 19.03 7.25 -1.60
C LYS A 246 20.43 7.51 -2.14
N ASP A 247 21.22 6.47 -2.35
CA ASP A 247 22.59 6.62 -2.84
C ASP A 247 22.65 6.75 -4.37
N ARG A 248 21.70 6.15 -5.10
CA ARG A 248 21.67 6.16 -6.56
C ARG A 248 21.00 7.39 -7.17
N ILE A 249 20.04 8.00 -6.47
CA ILE A 249 19.31 9.19 -6.95
C ILE A 249 20.24 10.41 -7.17
N PRO A 250 21.19 10.74 -6.27
CA PRO A 250 22.17 11.80 -6.53
C PRO A 250 22.95 11.56 -7.83
N ASP A 251 23.49 10.35 -8.03
CA ASP A 251 24.21 10.00 -9.25
C ASP A 251 23.33 10.14 -10.49
N PHE A 252 22.06 9.70 -10.41
CA PHE A 252 21.10 9.88 -11.49
C PHE A 252 20.83 11.37 -11.79
N ILE A 253 20.72 12.22 -10.76
CA ILE A 253 20.53 13.66 -10.94
C ILE A 253 21.74 14.25 -11.66
N ASP A 254 22.94 13.96 -11.19
CA ASP A 254 24.20 14.46 -11.76
C ASP A 254 24.41 13.98 -13.21
N GLU A 255 23.95 12.77 -13.56
CA GLU A 255 23.98 12.23 -14.93
C GLU A 255 23.01 12.91 -15.90
N LYS A 256 21.96 13.58 -15.39
CA LYS A 256 20.84 14.10 -16.20
C LYS A 256 20.75 15.62 -16.24
N ILE A 257 21.55 16.34 -15.46
CA ILE A 257 21.69 17.81 -15.48
C ILE A 257 22.92 18.20 -16.29
#